data_AF-A0A0L0UPQ7-F1
#
_entry.id   AF-A0A0L0UPQ7-F1
#
_cell.length_a   1.000
_cell.length_b   1.000
_cell.length_c   1.000
_cell.angle_alpha   90.00
_cell.angle_beta   90.00
_cell.angle_gamma   90.00
#
_symmetry.space_group_name_H-M   'P 1'
#
loop_
_entity.id
_entity.type
_entity.pdbx_description
1 polymer ?
#
loop_
_entity_poly.entity_id
_entity_poly.type
_entity_poly.pdbx_seq_one_letter_code
_entity_poly.pdbx_strand_id
1 'polypeptide(L)'
;MNYAQWSAALHNANLLPKYKDIPNGFDQGIPEHDFGQGTPYFAPPNHSSALLAKEKIEQSIRKELMAGRMFGPYSIKQLTTCYGLVLGGRKIGLGLLGSSDS
;
A
#
# COMPACT_ATOMS: atom_id res chain seq x y z
N MET A 1 -0.46 15.71 8.47
CA MET A 1 -0.42 16.82 7.50
C MET A 1 0.75 17.73 7.88
N ASN A 2 1.61 18.16 6.95
CA ASN A 2 2.72 19.08 7.24
C ASN A 2 2.30 20.53 6.95
N TYR A 3 1.70 21.19 7.95
CA TYR A 3 1.12 22.54 7.80
C TYR A 3 2.14 23.60 7.37
N ALA A 4 3.38 23.50 7.84
CA ALA A 4 4.45 24.44 7.50
C ALA A 4 4.79 24.41 6.01
N GLN A 5 4.90 23.21 5.43
CA GLN A 5 5.21 23.04 4.00
C GLN A 5 4.05 23.50 3.10
N TRP A 6 2.80 23.21 3.48
CA TRP A 6 1.62 23.64 2.73
C TRP A 6 1.44 25.17 2.76
N SER A 7 1.66 25.80 3.92
CA SER A 7 1.60 27.26 4.05
C SER A 7 2.64 27.95 3.16
N ALA A 8 3.88 27.44 3.17
CA ALA A 8 4.95 27.95 2.30
C ALA A 8 4.62 27.79 0.81
N ALA A 9 4.10 26.62 0.39
CA ALA A 9 3.71 26.38 -1.00
C ALA A 9 2.57 27.31 -1.47
N LEU A 10 1.54 27.51 -0.64
CA LEU A 10 0.41 28.39 -0.94
C LEU A 10 0.81 29.87 -0.98
N HIS A 11 1.71 30.29 -0.10
CA HIS A 11 2.29 31.62 -0.12
C HIS A 11 3.09 31.84 -1.42
N ASN A 12 3.98 30.91 -1.78
CA ASN A 12 4.81 31.01 -2.99
C ASN A 12 3.98 31.00 -4.28
N ALA A 13 2.85 30.30 -4.29
CA ALA A 13 1.94 30.27 -5.43
C ALA A 13 0.97 31.47 -5.48
N ASN A 14 1.02 32.37 -4.49
CA ASN A 14 0.08 33.49 -4.33
C ASN A 14 -1.40 33.03 -4.22
N LEU A 15 -1.60 31.82 -3.69
CA LEU A 15 -2.91 31.16 -3.53
C LEU A 15 -3.46 31.24 -2.11
N LEU A 16 -2.67 31.77 -1.16
CA LEU A 16 -3.06 31.92 0.25
C LEU A 16 -4.41 32.65 0.46
N PRO A 17 -4.75 33.73 -0.28
CA PRO A 17 -6.05 34.40 -0.13
C PRO A 17 -7.23 33.51 -0.54
N LYS A 18 -7.01 32.58 -1.47
CA LYS A 18 -8.03 31.68 -2.01
C LYS A 18 -8.25 30.44 -1.13
N TYR A 19 -7.22 30.01 -0.41
CA TYR A 19 -7.23 28.78 0.39
C TYR A 19 -6.76 29.03 1.83
N LYS A 20 -7.36 30.04 2.47
CA LYS A 20 -7.05 30.47 3.84
C LYS A 20 -7.44 29.44 4.90
N ASP A 21 -8.31 28.51 4.54
CA ASP A 21 -8.87 27.42 5.33
C ASP A 21 -7.95 26.19 5.41
N ILE A 22 -7.13 25.91 4.38
CA ILE A 22 -6.21 24.76 4.35
C ILE A 22 -5.30 24.65 5.59
N PRO A 23 -4.72 25.74 6.15
CA PRO A 23 -3.94 25.68 7.39
C PRO A 23 -4.73 25.21 8.61
N ASN A 24 -6.06 25.34 8.60
CA ASN A 24 -6.96 24.92 9.68
C ASN A 24 -7.53 23.51 9.47
N GLY A 25 -7.12 22.83 8.39
CA GLY A 25 -7.69 21.55 7.96
C GLY A 25 -8.83 21.74 6.95
N PHE A 26 -9.21 20.64 6.29
CA PHE A 26 -10.35 20.63 5.39
C PHE A 26 -11.61 20.37 6.20
N ASP A 27 -12.55 21.30 6.19
CA ASP A 27 -13.92 21.03 6.65
C ASP A 27 -14.52 19.98 5.70
N GLN A 28 -14.73 18.76 6.21
CA GLN A 28 -15.32 17.67 5.43
C GLN A 28 -16.84 17.81 5.30
N GLY A 29 -17.44 18.89 5.81
CA GLY A 29 -18.88 19.04 5.93
C GLY A 29 -19.49 18.05 6.92
N ILE A 30 -18.65 17.46 7.79
CA ILE A 30 -19.09 16.60 8.88
C ILE A 30 -19.39 17.51 10.06
N PRO A 31 -20.65 17.57 10.53
CA PRO A 31 -20.99 18.37 11.70
C PRO A 31 -20.11 18.00 12.91
N GLU A 32 -19.85 18.95 13.79
CA GLU A 32 -19.29 18.62 15.10
C GLU A 32 -20.27 17.70 15.83
N HIS A 33 -19.93 16.42 15.92
CA HIS A 33 -20.72 15.41 16.62
C HIS A 33 -20.14 15.20 18.01
N ASP A 34 -20.86 15.61 19.05
CA ASP A 34 -20.60 15.17 20.41
C ASP A 34 -21.24 13.79 20.61
N PHE A 35 -20.41 12.76 20.80
CA PHE A 35 -20.88 11.40 21.08
C PHE A 35 -21.44 11.24 22.51
N GLY A 36 -21.45 12.31 23.31
CA GLY A 36 -21.90 12.32 24.70
C GLY A 36 -20.89 11.64 25.64
N GLN A 37 -21.02 11.90 26.94
CA GLN A 37 -20.24 11.17 27.95
C GLN A 37 -20.81 9.75 28.11
N GLY A 38 -19.97 8.75 27.82
CA GLY A 38 -20.25 7.36 28.18
C GLY A 38 -20.91 6.49 27.12
N THR A 39 -20.85 6.86 25.83
CA THR A 39 -21.30 5.96 24.75
C THR A 39 -20.25 4.85 24.53
N PRO A 40 -20.53 3.58 24.86
CA PRO A 40 -19.60 2.49 24.59
C PRO A 40 -19.58 2.24 23.07
N TYR A 41 -18.45 2.52 22.44
CA TYR A 41 -18.23 2.21 21.03
C TYR A 41 -18.37 0.69 20.81
N PHE A 42 -19.31 0.29 19.94
CA PHE A 42 -19.39 -1.09 19.48
C PHE A 42 -18.47 -1.26 18.27
N ALA A 43 -17.29 -1.85 18.48
CA ALA A 43 -16.46 -2.35 17.39
C ALA A 43 -16.93 -3.79 17.06
N PRO A 44 -17.65 -4.03 15.95
CA PRO A 44 -18.02 -5.38 15.58
C PRO A 44 -16.75 -6.22 15.37
N PRO A 45 -16.76 -7.52 15.73
CA PRO A 45 -15.64 -8.42 15.48
C PRO A 45 -15.50 -8.70 13.97
N ASN A 46 -14.96 -7.74 13.22
CA ASN A 46 -14.72 -7.83 11.78
C ASN A 46 -13.50 -8.71 11.43
N HIS A 47 -12.78 -9.21 12.42
CA HIS A 47 -11.53 -9.97 12.25
C HIS A 47 -11.76 -11.46 11.99
N SER A 48 -12.96 -11.99 12.23
CA SER A 48 -13.25 -13.42 12.04
C SER A 48 -13.19 -13.84 10.57
N SER A 49 -13.66 -12.98 9.66
CA SER A 49 -13.59 -13.23 8.21
C SER A 49 -12.15 -13.19 7.68
N ALA A 50 -11.29 -12.33 8.25
CA ALA A 50 -9.87 -12.26 7.90
C ALA A 50 -9.11 -13.54 8.30
N LEU A 51 -9.43 -14.12 9.46
CA LEU A 51 -8.83 -15.39 9.91
C LEU A 51 -9.23 -16.55 8.99
N LEU A 52 -10.52 -16.65 8.64
CA LEU A 52 -11.02 -17.67 7.71
C LEU A 52 -10.47 -17.49 6.29
N ALA A 53 -10.29 -16.25 5.84
CA ALA A 53 -9.71 -15.94 4.54
C ALA A 53 -8.25 -16.41 4.47
N LYS A 54 -7.45 -16.16 5.52
CA LYS A 54 -6.06 -16.62 5.59
C LYS A 54 -5.95 -18.13 5.37
N GLU A 55 -6.74 -18.91 6.11
CA GLU A 55 -6.69 -20.37 6.00
C GLU A 55 -7.08 -20.86 4.60
N LYS A 56 -8.16 -20.32 4.03
CA LYS A 56 -8.59 -20.66 2.65
C LYS A 56 -7.53 -20.31 1.60
N ILE A 57 -6.86 -19.16 1.75
CA ILE A 57 -5.78 -18.74 0.85
C ILE A 57 -4.59 -19.72 0.95
N GLU A 58 -4.16 -20.08 2.16
CA GLU A 58 -3.07 -21.03 2.36
C GLU A 58 -3.39 -22.42 1.82
N GLN A 59 -4.61 -22.91 2.03
CA GLN A 59 -5.05 -24.20 1.49
C GLN A 59 -5.08 -24.20 -0.04
N SER A 60 -5.53 -23.12 -0.67
CA SER A 60 -5.51 -22.94 -2.13
C SER A 60 -4.08 -22.99 -2.67
N ILE A 61 -3.18 -22.22 -2.05
CA ILE A 61 -1.74 -22.20 -2.40
C ILE A 61 -1.14 -23.61 -2.34
N ARG A 62 -1.40 -24.37 -1.26
CA ARG A 62 -0.90 -25.75 -1.13
C ARG A 62 -1.42 -26.67 -2.24
N LYS A 63 -2.69 -26.55 -2.62
CA LYS A 63 -3.28 -27.34 -3.71
C LYS A 63 -2.62 -27.03 -5.05
N GLU A 64 -2.36 -25.75 -5.35
CA GLU A 64 -1.70 -25.35 -6.59
C GLU A 64 -0.22 -25.76 -6.64
N LEU A 65 0.49 -25.73 -5.49
CA LEU A 65 1.85 -26.26 -5.36
C LEU A 65 1.90 -27.78 -5.60
N MET A 66 1.00 -28.55 -4.97
CA MET A 66 0.93 -30.01 -5.17
C MET A 66 0.60 -30.39 -6.61
N ALA A 67 -0.20 -29.58 -7.29
CA ALA A 67 -0.54 -29.77 -8.69
C ALA A 67 0.53 -29.26 -9.68
N GLY A 68 1.64 -28.69 -9.18
CA GLY A 68 2.70 -28.13 -10.01
C GLY A 68 2.28 -26.91 -10.86
N ARG A 69 1.16 -26.27 -10.53
CA ARG A 69 0.63 -25.10 -11.27
C ARG A 69 1.11 -23.78 -10.69
N MET A 70 1.69 -23.78 -9.50
CA MET A 70 2.33 -22.62 -8.89
C MET A 70 3.77 -22.95 -8.50
N PHE A 71 4.68 -21.99 -8.69
CA PHE A 71 6.10 -22.11 -8.36
C PHE A 71 6.51 -21.01 -7.39
N GLY A 72 7.38 -21.36 -6.43
CA GLY A 72 7.76 -20.50 -5.30
C GLY A 72 7.32 -21.11 -3.96
N PRO A 73 7.38 -20.34 -2.85
CA PRO A 73 7.84 -18.96 -2.76
C PRO A 73 9.35 -18.83 -3.03
N TYR A 74 9.75 -17.84 -3.81
CA TYR A 74 11.15 -17.54 -4.07
C TYR A 74 11.72 -16.63 -2.98
N SER A 75 12.92 -16.91 -2.52
CA SER A 75 13.68 -15.98 -1.69
C SER A 75 14.09 -14.75 -2.49
N ILE A 76 14.34 -13.63 -1.81
CA ILE A 76 14.88 -12.42 -2.44
C ILE A 76 16.18 -12.71 -3.19
N LYS A 77 17.05 -13.55 -2.64
CA LYS A 77 18.28 -14.00 -3.31
C LYS A 77 18.00 -14.72 -4.62
N GLN A 78 17.03 -15.65 -4.63
CA GLN A 78 16.61 -16.34 -5.86
C GLN A 78 16.04 -15.36 -6.88
N LEU A 79 15.23 -14.39 -6.46
CA LEU A 79 14.65 -13.40 -7.36
C LEU A 79 15.70 -12.44 -7.94
N THR A 80 16.65 -11.98 -7.12
CA THR A 80 17.74 -11.10 -7.56
C THR A 80 18.67 -11.81 -8.53
N THR A 81 19.01 -13.08 -8.26
CA THR A 81 19.92 -13.85 -9.14
C THR A 81 19.24 -14.30 -10.42
N CYS A 82 18.02 -14.85 -10.36
CA CYS A 82 17.37 -15.44 -11.53
C CYS A 82 16.67 -14.39 -12.42
N TYR A 83 16.19 -13.28 -11.83
CA TYR A 83 15.31 -12.34 -12.52
C TYR A 83 15.77 -10.88 -12.43
N GLY A 84 16.94 -10.60 -11.82
CA GLY A 84 17.46 -9.23 -11.72
C GLY A 84 16.59 -8.30 -10.88
N LEU A 85 15.77 -8.85 -9.96
CA LEU A 85 14.90 -8.05 -9.10
C LEU A 85 15.74 -7.21 -8.11
N VAL A 86 15.69 -5.88 -8.27
CA VAL A 86 16.33 -4.90 -7.38
C VAL A 86 15.25 -4.05 -6.71
N LEU A 87 15.04 -4.23 -5.40
CA LEU A 87 14.21 -3.35 -4.58
C LEU A 87 15.11 -2.20 -4.07
N GLY A 88 14.93 -0.98 -4.60
CA GLY A 88 15.66 0.20 -4.10
C GLY A 88 16.34 1.12 -5.12
N GLY A 89 16.04 1.00 -6.43
CA GLY A 89 16.36 2.03 -7.42
C GLY A 89 17.73 1.91 -8.09
N ARG A 90 17.67 1.67 -9.42
CA ARG A 90 18.73 1.59 -10.46
C ARG A 90 19.51 0.26 -10.50
N LYS A 91 19.72 -0.39 -11.65
CA LYS A 91 19.69 0.08 -13.05
C LYS A 91 19.12 -1.00 -13.99
N ILE A 92 18.31 -0.52 -14.94
CA ILE A 92 17.85 -1.23 -16.14
C ILE A 92 19.01 -1.36 -17.13
N GLY A 93 19.16 -2.56 -17.69
CA GLY A 93 20.09 -2.90 -18.76
C GLY A 93 19.73 -4.27 -19.33
N LEU A 94 18.52 -4.41 -19.85
CA LEU A 94 18.09 -5.62 -20.55
C LEU A 94 18.69 -5.59 -21.96
N GLY A 95 19.93 -6.06 -22.09
CA GLY A 95 20.48 -6.48 -23.37
C GLY A 95 19.85 -7.82 -23.74
N LEU A 96 18.70 -7.78 -24.40
CA LEU A 96 18.19 -8.92 -25.17
C LEU A 96 19.17 -9.18 -26.31
N LEU A 97 19.98 -10.23 -26.17
CA LEU A 97 20.48 -10.94 -27.34
C LEU A 97 20.34 -12.43 -27.07
N GLY A 98 19.31 -13.01 -27.68
CA GLY A 98 19.22 -14.45 -27.85
C GLY A 98 20.30 -14.95 -28.79
N SER A 99 20.73 -16.18 -28.53
CA SER A 99 21.25 -17.21 -29.46
C SER A 99 21.50 -18.41 -28.52
N SER A 100 20.66 -19.44 -28.52
CA SER A 100 20.73 -20.58 -29.46
C SER A 100 22.18 -20.96 -29.74
N ASP A 101 22.71 -21.97 -29.07
CA ASP A 101 22.77 -23.33 -29.64
C ASP A 101 23.60 -24.30 -28.78
N SER A 102 23.13 -25.55 -28.81
CA SER A 102 23.80 -26.85 -28.59
C SER A 102 24.28 -27.22 -27.18
#